data_AF-A0A5B9W1E6-F1
#
_entry.id   AF-A0A5B9W1E6-F1
#
_cell.length_a   1.000
_cell.length_b   1.000
_cell.length_c   1.000
_cell.angle_alpha   90.00
_cell.angle_beta   90.00
_cell.angle_gamma   90.00
#
_symmetry.space_group_name_H-M   'P 1'
#
loop_
_entity.id
_entity.type
_entity.pdbx_description
1 polymer ?
#
loop_
_entity_poly.entity_id
_entity_poly.type
_entity_poly.pdbx_seq_one_letter_code
_entity_poly.pdbx_strand_id
1 'polypeptide(L)' 'MSSRIPKPALHGLELPPEFEDLTGVVRNDLKVLVSILADRATERLLLSRRQSQQLRRSLWNSLTDTLNREMAPLTADRR' A
#
# COMPACT_ATOMS: atom_id res chain seq x y z
N MET A 1 9.47 11.46 28.55
CA MET A 1 8.29 11.70 27.68
C MET A 1 8.38 10.80 26.47
N SER A 2 7.53 9.77 26.37
CA SER A 2 7.60 8.80 25.27
C SER A 2 6.92 9.42 24.05
N SER A 3 7.72 9.90 23.09
CA SER A 3 7.25 10.35 21.78
C SER A 3 6.56 9.18 21.07
N ARG A 4 5.22 9.18 21.07
CA ARG A 4 4.43 8.30 20.21
C ARG A 4 4.60 8.82 18.78
N ILE A 5 5.57 8.28 18.06
CA ILE A 5 5.69 8.51 16.61
C ILE A 5 4.34 8.09 16.00
N PRO A 6 3.59 9.02 15.38
CA PRO A 6 2.28 8.69 14.83
C PRO A 6 2.45 7.63 13.76
N LYS A 7 1.66 6.56 13.87
CA LYS A 7 1.66 5.49 12.87
C LYS A 7 0.95 6.06 11.64
N PRO A 8 1.62 6.18 10.48
CA PRO A 8 0.97 6.71 9.29
C PRO A 8 -0.26 5.85 8.96
N ALA A 9 -1.35 6.54 8.62
CA ALA A 9 -2.58 5.91 8.16
C ALA A 9 -2.30 5.13 6.87
N LEU A 10 -3.04 4.04 6.66
CA LEU A 10 -2.96 3.32 5.40
C LEU A 10 -3.74 4.10 4.36
N HIS A 11 -3.16 4.28 3.17
CA HIS A 11 -3.86 4.92 2.07
C HIS A 11 -4.91 3.99 1.47
N GLY A 12 -6.01 4.59 1.00
CA GLY A 12 -7.08 3.88 0.28
C GLY A 12 -6.72 3.71 -1.18
N LEU A 13 -7.07 2.55 -1.75
CA LEU A 13 -7.00 2.34 -3.19
C LEU A 13 -8.21 3.03 -3.81
N GLU A 14 -7.96 4.01 -4.66
CA GLU A 14 -8.96 4.85 -5.31
C GLU A 14 -8.90 4.59 -6.81
N LEU A 15 -9.49 3.47 -7.23
CA LEU A 15 -9.63 3.19 -8.65
C LEU A 15 -10.81 3.96 -9.26
N PRO A 16 -10.76 4.24 -10.56
CA PRO A 16 -11.88 4.81 -11.29
C PRO A 16 -13.15 3.94 -11.17
N PRO A 17 -14.36 4.53 -11.27
CA PRO A 17 -15.62 3.77 -11.21
C PRO A 17 -15.70 2.62 -12.22
N GLU A 18 -15.02 2.76 -13.36
CA GLU A 18 -14.98 1.75 -14.42
C GLU A 18 -14.23 0.48 -14.04
N PHE A 19 -13.53 0.49 -12.89
CA PHE A 19 -12.81 -0.65 -12.32
C PHE A 19 -13.28 -0.98 -10.90
N GLU A 20 -14.49 -0.56 -10.52
CA GLU A 20 -15.06 -0.84 -9.19
C GLU A 20 -15.07 -2.35 -8.91
N ASP A 21 -15.41 -3.16 -9.92
CA ASP A 21 -15.41 -4.63 -9.88
C ASP A 21 -14.02 -5.21 -9.60
N LEU A 22 -12.97 -4.59 -10.12
CA LEU A 22 -11.58 -5.01 -9.92
C LEU A 22 -10.97 -4.48 -8.63
N THR A 23 -11.56 -3.48 -7.99
CA THR A 23 -10.99 -2.82 -6.80
C THR A 23 -10.69 -3.81 -5.68
N GLY A 24 -11.61 -4.75 -5.43
CA GLY A 24 -11.41 -5.80 -4.43
C GLY A 24 -10.26 -6.74 -4.77
N VAL A 25 -10.13 -7.12 -6.04
CA VAL A 25 -9.09 -8.03 -6.54
C VAL A 25 -7.72 -7.37 -6.46
N VAL A 26 -7.58 -6.17 -7.03
CA VAL A 26 -6.32 -5.40 -7.01
C VAL A 26 -5.89 -5.15 -5.56
N ARG A 27 -6.81 -4.78 -4.67
CA ARG A 27 -6.52 -4.60 -3.25
C ARG A 27 -5.97 -5.87 -2.60
N ASN A 28 -6.50 -7.04 -2.95
CA ASN A 28 -6.02 -8.32 -2.41
C ASN A 28 -4.63 -8.67 -2.95
N ASP A 29 -4.39 -8.48 -4.24
CA ASP A 29 -3.08 -8.72 -4.84
C ASP A 29 -2.01 -7.82 -4.25
N LEU A 30 -2.32 -6.54 -4.03
CA LEU A 30 -1.43 -5.61 -3.33
C LEU A 30 -1.09 -6.10 -1.92
N LYS A 31 -2.06 -6.62 -1.15
CA LYS A 31 -1.78 -7.19 0.18
C LYS A 31 -0.84 -8.39 0.09
N VAL A 32 -1.03 -9.25 -0.91
CA VAL A 32 -0.19 -10.43 -1.13
C VAL A 32 1.24 -10.00 -1.46
N LEU A 33 1.43 -9.08 -2.41
CA LEU A 33 2.73 -8.55 -2.79
C LEU A 33 3.45 -7.89 -1.60
N VAL A 34 2.76 -7.03 -0.86
CA VAL A 34 3.30 -6.39 0.35
C VAL A 34 3.72 -7.41 1.39
N SER A 35 2.92 -8.46 1.59
CA SER A 35 3.22 -9.50 2.58
C SER A 35 4.44 -10.31 2.17
N ILE A 36 4.50 -10.79 0.92
CA ILE A 36 5.65 -11.57 0.42
C ILE A 36 6.95 -10.76 0.51
N LEU A 37 6.94 -9.50 0.07
CA LEU A 37 8.14 -8.66 0.12
C LEU A 37 8.57 -8.36 1.55
N ALA A 38 7.63 -7.99 2.42
CA ALA A 38 7.96 -7.67 3.80
C ALA A 38 8.44 -8.90 4.59
N ASP A 39 7.87 -10.08 4.34
CA ASP A 39 8.24 -11.31 5.03
C ASP A 39 9.64 -11.76 4.60
N ARG A 40 9.91 -11.77 3.28
CA ARG A 40 11.25 -12.08 2.77
C ARG A 40 12.31 -11.07 3.22
N ALA A 41 11.97 -9.79 3.29
CA ALA A 41 12.87 -8.77 3.84
C ALA A 41 13.09 -8.96 5.35
N THR A 42 12.04 -9.33 6.09
CA THR A 42 12.13 -9.59 7.54
C THR A 42 13.09 -10.74 7.82
N GLU A 43 12.96 -11.84 7.07
CA GLU A 43 13.84 -13.01 7.19
C GLU A 43 15.28 -12.69 6.80
N ARG A 44 15.49 -12.05 5.64
CA ARG A 44 16.85 -11.81 5.11
C ARG A 44 17.61 -10.71 5.82
N LEU A 45 16.92 -9.68 6.31
CA LEU A 45 17.54 -8.52 6.96
C LEU A 45 17.38 -8.54 8.47
N LEU A 46 16.82 -9.63 9.03
CA LEU A 46 16.57 -9.82 10.47
C LEU A 46 15.82 -8.64 11.09
N LEU A 47 14.79 -8.16 10.39
CA LEU A 47 14.03 -6.99 10.83
C LEU A 47 13.30 -7.30 12.14
N SER A 48 13.33 -6.35 13.08
CA SER A 48 12.46 -6.40 14.25
C SER A 48 10.99 -6.35 13.82
N ARG A 49 10.09 -6.83 14.70
CA ARG A 49 8.63 -6.73 14.49
C ARG A 49 8.18 -5.31 14.13
N ARG A 50 8.80 -4.29 14.74
CA ARG A 50 8.50 -2.88 14.46
C ARG A 50 8.92 -2.48 13.05
N GLN A 51 10.15 -2.83 12.65
CA GLN A 51 10.66 -2.55 11.30
C GLN A 51 9.85 -3.28 10.22
N SER A 52 9.50 -4.54 10.45
CA SER A 52 8.65 -5.33 9.55
C SER A 52 7.26 -4.69 9.37
N GLN A 53 6.62 -4.26 10.46
CA GLN A 53 5.34 -3.54 10.39
C GLN A 53 5.45 -2.19 9.67
N GLN A 54 6.55 -1.46 9.90
CA GLN A 54 6.80 -0.19 9.21
C GLN A 54 6.99 -0.42 7.71
N LEU A 55 7.76 -1.45 7.33
CA LEU A 55 7.98 -1.83 5.94
C LEU A 55 6.68 -2.21 5.24
N ARG A 56 5.84 -3.06 5.85
CA ARG A 56 4.51 -3.41 5.32
C ARG A 56 3.66 -2.17 5.03
N ARG A 57 3.66 -1.20 5.94
CA ARG A 57 2.90 0.05 5.75
C ARG A 57 3.47 0.92 4.67
N SER A 58 4.79 1.06 4.62
CA SER A 58 5.47 1.84 3.59
C SER A 58 5.19 1.27 2.21
N LEU A 59 5.34 -0.05 2.04
CA LEU A 59 5.05 -0.72 0.78
C LEU A 59 3.59 -0.58 0.37
N TRP A 60 2.65 -0.77 1.32
CA TRP A 60 1.23 -0.57 1.05
C TRP A 60 0.93 0.85 0.55
N ASN A 61 1.38 1.87 1.29
CA ASN A 61 1.11 3.27 0.94
C ASN A 61 1.76 3.62 -0.40
N SER A 62 3.02 3.25 -0.63
CA SER A 62 3.71 3.55 -1.88
C SER A 62 3.05 2.90 -3.09
N LEU A 63 2.68 1.62 -3.03
CA LEU A 63 2.02 0.94 -4.15
C LEU A 63 0.63 1.51 -4.44
N THR A 64 -0.12 1.81 -3.37
CA THR A 64 -1.45 2.41 -3.49
C THR A 64 -1.36 3.81 -4.09
N ASP A 65 -0.41 4.63 -3.62
CA ASP A 65 -0.18 5.98 -4.15
C ASP A 65 0.25 5.95 -5.61
N THR A 66 1.12 5.03 -6.00
CA THR A 66 1.52 4.86 -7.39
C THR A 66 0.30 4.54 -8.25
N LEU A 67 -0.52 3.56 -7.88
CA LEU A 67 -1.71 3.22 -8.65
C LEU A 67 -2.69 4.39 -8.73
N ASN A 68 -2.99 5.05 -7.60
CA ASN A 68 -3.91 6.18 -7.59
C ASN A 68 -3.39 7.32 -8.49
N ARG A 69 -2.09 7.62 -8.47
CA ARG A 69 -1.47 8.67 -9.29
C ARG A 69 -1.50 8.34 -10.78
N GLU A 70 -1.21 7.10 -11.16
CA GLU A 70 -1.25 6.67 -12.56
C GLU A 70 -2.68 6.65 -13.11
N MET A 71 -3.67 6.31 -12.28
CA MET A 71 -5.08 6.27 -12.70
C MET A 71 -5.74 7.65 -12.70
N ALA A 72 -5.31 8.59 -11.85
CA ALA A 72 -5.89 9.92 -11.72
C ALA A 72 -6.04 10.70 -13.05
N PRO A 73 -5.02 10.87 -13.91
CA PRO A 73 -5.16 11.63 -15.16
C PRO A 73 -6.16 10.98 -16.12
N LEU A 74 -6.25 9.64 -16.13
CA LEU A 74 -7.18 8.89 -16.98
C LEU A 74 -8.65 9.07 -16.57
N THR A 75 -8.89 9.59 -15.37
CA THR A 75 -10.23 9.93 -14.87
C THR A 75 -10.61 11.39 -15.04
N ALA A 76 -9.63 12.27 -15.16
CA ALA A 76 -9.85 13.71 -15.30
C ALA A 76 -10.34 14.07 -16.72
N ASP A 77 -9.85 13.39 -17.76
CA ASP A 77 -10.26 13.62 -19.16
C ASP A 77 -11.69 13.15 -19.49
N ARG A 78 -12.43 12.60 -18.52
CA ARG A 78 -13.84 12.20 -18.67
C ARG A 78 -14.85 13.17 -18.08
N ARG A 79 -14.43 14.32 -17.54
CA ARG A 79 -15.32 15.36 -17.00
C ARG A 79 -15.44 16.57 -17.91
#